data_AF-A0A2X3GWK7-F1
#
_entry.id   AF-A0A2X3GWK7-F1
#
_cell.length_a   1.000
_cell.length_b   1.000
_cell.length_c   1.000
_cell.angle_alpha   90.00
_cell.angle_beta   90.00
_cell.angle_gamma   90.00
#
_symmetry.space_group_name_H-M   'P 1'
#
loop_
_entity.id
_entity.type
_entity.pdbx_description
1 polymer ?
#
loop_
_entity_poly.entity_id
_entity_poly.type
_entity_poly.pdbx_seq_one_letter_code
_entity_poly.pdbx_strand_id
1 'polypeptide(L)'
;MKNRGICALSPATMSFYTDKRYFNDPSLFDHLTINQPLHLGVRRLDNGSYWIHWLSDGETLLEPSQRVKRWARPLLSISLLTLIVALIPLMMSTSEWGRFGFGIIAILTFIALLTGLCELLFHRALKMHPAMRDLLAKMAQARRRDFSFCQPLPTTAQTLRQSAKPFTQALPERYAVRTGKISNIIFKKWFAGNPTREYHGVGIQCDTAPLAFFWQNGFANFGLHPFFYRRQPPFLAIGDRIVVVYQRKDNDVQALYNVSDGCAFLKNHPCYPVTGKCR
;
A
#
# COMPACT_ATOMS: atom_id res chain seq x y z
N MET A 1 3.06 -8.09 17.25
CA MET A 1 3.07 -6.75 16.61
C MET A 1 1.64 -6.41 16.13
N LYS A 2 0.87 -5.69 16.95
CA LYS A 2 -0.62 -5.64 16.87
C LYS A 2 -1.24 -4.60 15.91
N ASN A 3 -0.51 -4.06 14.94
CA ASN A 3 -1.07 -3.14 13.95
C ASN A 3 -1.27 -3.80 12.58
N ARG A 4 -2.52 -3.78 12.08
CA ARG A 4 -2.83 -4.02 10.67
C ARG A 4 -2.20 -2.88 9.87
N GLY A 5 -1.12 -3.14 9.14
CA GLY A 5 -0.42 -2.09 8.42
C GLY A 5 0.75 -2.58 7.58
N ILE A 6 1.46 -1.61 7.00
CA ILE A 6 2.67 -1.84 6.23
C ILE A 6 3.80 -2.25 7.18
N CYS A 7 4.60 -3.22 6.75
CA CYS A 7 5.81 -3.64 7.45
C CYS A 7 6.99 -3.56 6.49
N ALA A 8 8.15 -3.17 7.02
CA ALA A 8 9.39 -3.15 6.28
C ALA A 8 10.40 -4.13 6.90
N LEU A 9 11.12 -4.85 6.05
CA LEU A 9 12.28 -5.66 6.40
C LEU A 9 13.46 -5.10 5.61
N SER A 10 14.54 -4.70 6.30
CA SER A 10 15.71 -4.11 5.65
C SER A 10 16.99 -4.90 5.97
N PRO A 11 17.21 -6.07 5.34
CA PRO A 11 18.48 -6.76 5.44
C PRO A 11 19.55 -5.99 4.63
N ALA A 12 20.50 -5.40 5.35
CA ALA A 12 21.74 -4.76 4.89
C ALA A 12 21.61 -3.72 3.74
N THR A 13 21.33 -4.16 2.52
CA THR A 13 21.36 -3.36 1.28
C THR A 13 20.03 -3.32 0.53
N MET A 14 19.04 -4.11 0.95
CA MET A 14 17.73 -4.19 0.32
C MET A 14 16.64 -3.83 1.31
N SER A 15 15.55 -3.26 0.80
CA SER A 15 14.38 -2.91 1.60
C SER A 15 13.15 -3.58 1.00
N PHE A 16 12.52 -4.40 1.83
CA PHE A 16 11.35 -5.18 1.51
C PHE A 16 10.16 -4.61 2.26
N TYR A 17 9.05 -4.44 1.55
CA TYR A 17 7.82 -3.91 2.11
C TYR A 17 6.70 -4.91 1.92
N THR A 18 5.77 -4.90 2.86
CA THR A 18 4.55 -5.70 2.75
C THR A 18 3.43 -5.02 3.50
N ASP A 19 2.21 -5.45 3.29
CA ASP A 19 1.05 -4.97 4.04
C ASP A 19 0.26 -6.17 4.54
N LYS A 20 0.17 -6.29 5.86
CA LYS A 20 -0.46 -7.42 6.54
C LYS A 20 -1.90 -7.67 6.08
N ARG A 21 -2.60 -6.64 5.58
CA ARG A 21 -4.00 -6.74 5.10
C ARG A 21 -4.14 -7.59 3.84
N TYR A 22 -3.07 -7.79 3.10
CA TYR A 22 -3.07 -8.60 1.87
C TYR A 22 -2.68 -10.05 2.11
N PHE A 23 -2.67 -10.52 3.35
CA PHE A 23 -2.46 -11.93 3.71
C PHE A 23 -3.76 -12.56 4.19
N ASN A 24 -3.89 -13.87 3.98
CA ASN A 24 -5.07 -14.64 4.42
C ASN A 24 -5.24 -14.59 5.94
N ASP A 25 -4.15 -14.79 6.68
CA ASP A 25 -4.12 -14.73 8.13
C ASP A 25 -2.97 -13.82 8.61
N PRO A 26 -3.29 -12.55 8.95
CA PRO A 26 -2.31 -11.61 9.46
C PRO A 26 -1.72 -11.97 10.83
N SER A 27 -2.35 -12.87 11.60
CA SER A 27 -1.86 -13.24 12.93
C SER A 27 -0.61 -14.11 12.86
N LEU A 28 -0.43 -14.85 11.74
CA LEU A 28 0.75 -15.66 11.47
C LEU A 28 2.06 -14.87 11.47
N PHE A 29 2.02 -13.54 11.29
CA PHE A 29 3.21 -12.70 11.41
C PHE A 29 3.82 -12.74 12.81
N ASP A 30 3.01 -12.95 13.85
CA ASP A 30 3.48 -13.04 15.23
C ASP A 30 4.02 -14.45 15.58
N HIS A 31 3.79 -15.43 14.69
CA HIS A 31 4.26 -16.81 14.82
C HIS A 31 5.53 -17.11 14.03
N LEU A 32 6.06 -16.12 13.29
CA LEU A 32 7.28 -16.28 12.50
C LEU A 32 8.51 -16.41 13.40
N THR A 33 9.30 -17.45 13.14
CA THR A 33 10.55 -17.67 13.87
C THR A 33 11.70 -16.89 13.22
N ILE A 34 12.22 -15.89 13.93
CA ILE A 34 13.25 -14.97 13.42
C ILE A 34 14.64 -15.65 13.33
N ASN A 35 14.83 -16.79 13.99
CA ASN A 35 16.12 -17.50 14.04
C ASN A 35 16.33 -18.48 12.88
N GLN A 36 15.39 -18.59 11.95
CA GLN A 36 15.47 -19.48 10.78
C GLN A 36 15.57 -18.66 9.48
N PRO A 37 16.13 -19.24 8.41
CA PRO A 37 16.15 -18.58 7.11
C PRO A 37 14.72 -18.27 6.65
N LEU A 38 14.46 -16.98 6.39
CA LEU A 38 13.16 -16.52 5.91
C LEU A 38 13.12 -16.54 4.37
N HIS A 39 12.20 -17.32 3.81
CA HIS A 39 11.97 -17.42 2.39
C HIS A 39 10.91 -16.41 1.95
N LEU A 40 11.24 -15.57 0.98
CA LEU A 40 10.37 -14.46 0.56
C LEU A 40 9.95 -14.59 -0.91
N GLY A 41 8.64 -14.54 -1.15
CA GLY A 41 8.05 -14.35 -2.47
C GLY A 41 7.89 -12.88 -2.79
N VAL A 42 8.86 -12.32 -3.53
CA VAL A 42 8.96 -10.87 -3.73
C VAL A 42 8.83 -10.46 -5.20
N ARG A 43 8.37 -9.23 -5.40
CA ARG A 43 8.47 -8.52 -6.68
C ARG A 43 9.33 -7.27 -6.50
N ARG A 44 10.26 -7.03 -7.41
CA ARG A 44 11.04 -5.79 -7.45
C ARG A 44 10.17 -4.63 -7.95
N LEU A 45 10.25 -3.49 -7.28
CA LEU A 45 9.64 -2.22 -7.65
C LEU A 45 10.61 -1.36 -8.47
N ASP A 46 10.10 -0.36 -9.18
CA ASP A 46 10.88 0.46 -10.11
C ASP A 46 11.98 1.28 -9.41
N ASN A 47 11.80 1.57 -8.12
CA ASN A 47 12.79 2.27 -7.29
C ASN A 47 13.81 1.34 -6.61
N GLY A 48 13.81 0.05 -6.95
CA GLY A 48 14.77 -0.92 -6.43
C GLY A 48 14.41 -1.53 -5.08
N SER A 49 13.31 -1.11 -4.45
CA SER A 49 12.75 -1.82 -3.30
C SER A 49 12.00 -3.07 -3.75
N TYR A 50 11.58 -3.89 -2.79
CA TYR A 50 10.88 -5.14 -3.05
C TYR A 50 9.55 -5.16 -2.31
N TRP A 51 8.52 -5.70 -2.96
CA TRP A 51 7.23 -5.96 -2.33
C TRP A 51 7.05 -7.45 -2.06
N ILE A 52 6.79 -7.82 -0.81
CA ILE A 52 6.56 -9.21 -0.38
C ILE A 52 5.09 -9.55 -0.56
N HIS A 53 4.83 -10.62 -1.29
CA HIS A 53 3.50 -11.18 -1.54
C HIS A 53 3.22 -12.45 -0.74
N TRP A 54 4.25 -13.24 -0.44
CA TRP A 54 4.20 -14.37 0.49
C TRP A 54 5.53 -14.49 1.21
N LEU A 55 5.53 -15.09 2.39
CA LEU A 55 6.78 -15.39 3.11
C LEU A 55 6.62 -16.64 3.97
N SER A 56 7.73 -17.34 4.24
CA SER A 56 7.74 -18.54 5.06
C SER A 56 9.05 -18.66 5.83
N ASP A 57 8.97 -19.16 7.06
CA ASP A 57 10.12 -19.60 7.86
C ASP A 57 10.38 -21.11 7.73
N GLY A 58 9.73 -21.80 6.79
CA GLY A 58 9.82 -23.25 6.59
C GLY A 58 8.74 -24.05 7.32
N GLU A 59 8.22 -23.54 8.44
CA GLU A 59 7.13 -24.16 9.20
C GLU A 59 5.80 -23.47 8.93
N THR A 60 5.79 -22.15 9.04
CA THR A 60 4.65 -21.27 8.81
C THR A 60 4.76 -20.65 7.42
N LEU A 61 3.68 -20.72 6.65
CA LEU A 61 3.58 -20.05 5.34
C LEU A 61 2.50 -18.98 5.40
N LEU A 62 2.91 -17.73 5.15
CA LEU A 62 1.99 -16.61 5.01
C LEU A 62 1.61 -16.42 3.55
N GLU A 63 0.38 -16.80 3.25
CA GLU A 63 -0.19 -16.73 1.90
C GLU A 63 -0.90 -15.39 1.63
N PRO A 64 -0.85 -14.88 0.40
CA PRO A 64 -1.58 -13.70 0.00
C PRO A 64 -3.08 -14.00 0.04
N SER A 65 -3.88 -12.98 0.33
CA SER A 65 -5.33 -13.07 0.29
C SER A 65 -5.81 -13.23 -1.15
N GLN A 66 -5.94 -14.48 -1.59
CA GLN A 66 -6.49 -14.82 -2.91
C GLN A 66 -8.02 -14.85 -2.94
N ARG A 67 -8.67 -14.44 -1.85
CA ARG A 67 -10.12 -14.39 -1.80
C ARG A 67 -10.59 -13.11 -2.47
N VAL A 68 -11.29 -13.26 -3.61
CA VAL A 68 -12.29 -12.28 -4.01
C VAL A 68 -13.10 -11.95 -2.76
N LYS A 69 -13.33 -10.66 -2.47
CA LYS A 69 -14.09 -10.25 -1.30
C LYS A 69 -15.34 -11.13 -1.21
N ARG A 70 -15.56 -11.77 -0.05
CA ARG A 70 -16.59 -12.82 0.09
C ARG A 70 -17.97 -12.36 -0.36
N TRP A 71 -18.23 -11.05 -0.29
CA TRP A 71 -19.46 -10.41 -0.73
C TRP A 71 -19.57 -10.13 -2.24
N ALA A 72 -18.49 -10.11 -3.02
CA ALA A 72 -18.57 -9.67 -4.43
C ALA A 72 -19.37 -10.64 -5.31
N ARG A 73 -19.23 -11.95 -5.08
CA ARG A 73 -20.02 -12.98 -5.78
C ARG A 73 -21.51 -12.94 -5.43
N PRO A 74 -21.92 -12.96 -4.14
CA PRO A 74 -23.34 -12.83 -3.81
C PRO A 74 -23.90 -11.45 -4.19
N LEU A 75 -23.10 -10.37 -4.11
CA LEU A 75 -23.53 -9.06 -4.58
C LEU A 75 -23.84 -9.09 -6.08
N LEU A 76 -22.99 -9.69 -6.91
CA LEU A 76 -23.27 -9.87 -8.34
C LEU A 76 -24.60 -10.59 -8.59
N SER A 77 -24.78 -11.75 -7.95
CA SER A 77 -25.99 -12.57 -8.12
C SER A 77 -27.26 -11.85 -7.65
N ILE A 78 -27.21 -11.23 -6.47
CA ILE A 78 -28.35 -10.51 -5.88
C ILE A 78 -28.66 -9.27 -6.69
N SER A 79 -27.65 -8.45 -7.02
CA SER A 79 -27.84 -7.23 -7.81
C SER A 79 -28.39 -7.52 -9.21
N LEU A 80 -27.95 -8.60 -9.86
CA LEU A 80 -28.50 -9.03 -11.14
C LEU A 80 -29.98 -9.41 -11.02
N LEU A 81 -30.33 -10.21 -10.01
CA LEU A 81 -31.72 -10.63 -9.78
C LEU A 81 -32.62 -9.43 -9.47
N THR A 82 -32.20 -8.55 -8.57
CA THR A 82 -32.96 -7.35 -8.20
C THR A 82 -33.11 -6.39 -9.38
N LEU A 83 -32.09 -6.27 -10.24
CA LEU A 83 -32.17 -5.47 -11.46
C LEU A 83 -33.24 -6.02 -12.42
N ILE A 84 -33.26 -7.34 -12.65
CA ILE A 84 -34.27 -7.99 -13.49
C ILE A 84 -35.67 -7.77 -12.94
N VAL A 85 -35.86 -7.96 -11.62
CA VAL A 85 -37.15 -7.78 -10.95
C VAL A 85 -37.60 -6.32 -10.98
N ALA A 86 -36.69 -5.35 -10.86
CA ALA A 86 -37.02 -3.92 -10.90
C ALA A 86 -37.35 -3.42 -12.32
N LEU A 87 -36.78 -4.03 -13.36
CA LEU A 87 -37.05 -3.66 -14.75
C LEU A 87 -38.48 -4.03 -15.20
N ILE A 88 -39.05 -5.12 -14.68
CA ILE A 88 -40.40 -5.58 -15.06
C ILE A 88 -41.47 -4.52 -14.70
N PRO A 89 -41.62 -4.05 -13.44
CA PRO A 89 -42.53 -2.97 -13.10
C PRO A 89 -42.18 -1.64 -13.76
N LEU A 90 -40.90 -1.35 -14.01
CA LEU A 90 -40.50 -0.12 -14.70
C LEU A 90 -41.06 -0.03 -16.13
N MET A 91 -41.17 -1.18 -16.82
CA MET A 91 -41.75 -1.27 -18.15
C MET A 91 -43.29 -1.37 -18.14
N MET A 92 -43.88 -1.99 -17.11
CA MET A 92 -45.33 -2.24 -17.06
C MET A 92 -46.13 -1.19 -16.27
N SER A 93 -45.48 -0.40 -15.40
CA SER A 93 -46.17 0.56 -14.54
C SER A 93 -46.60 1.80 -15.31
N THR A 94 -47.88 2.13 -15.18
CA THR A 94 -48.48 3.39 -15.67
C THR A 94 -48.34 4.54 -14.67
N SER A 95 -47.92 4.26 -13.43
CA SER A 95 -47.72 5.26 -12.38
C SER A 95 -46.35 5.92 -12.49
N GLU A 96 -46.31 7.24 -12.58
CA GLU A 96 -45.06 8.00 -12.63
C GLU A 96 -44.22 7.79 -11.37
N TRP A 97 -44.84 7.85 -10.18
CA TRP A 97 -44.18 7.58 -8.90
C TRP A 97 -43.60 6.16 -8.81
N GLY A 98 -44.33 5.17 -9.35
CA GLY A 98 -43.84 3.80 -9.48
C GLY A 98 -42.60 3.72 -10.36
N ARG A 99 -42.63 4.33 -11.54
CA ARG A 99 -41.50 4.35 -12.48
C ARG A 99 -40.27 5.05 -11.89
N PHE A 100 -40.46 6.17 -11.17
CA PHE A 100 -39.36 6.83 -10.46
C PHE A 100 -38.75 5.94 -9.38
N GLY A 101 -39.56 5.31 -8.54
CA GLY A 101 -39.09 4.42 -7.47
C GLY A 101 -38.31 3.21 -8.01
N PHE A 102 -38.88 2.49 -8.98
CA PHE A 102 -38.20 1.34 -9.61
C PHE A 102 -36.97 1.77 -10.42
N GLY A 103 -36.98 2.97 -11.01
CA GLY A 103 -35.83 3.55 -11.70
C GLY A 103 -34.62 3.78 -10.77
N ILE A 104 -34.85 4.32 -9.57
CA ILE A 104 -33.77 4.50 -8.58
C ILE A 104 -33.21 3.14 -8.13
N ILE A 105 -34.08 2.17 -7.88
CA ILE A 105 -33.66 0.80 -7.50
C ILE A 105 -32.84 0.17 -8.63
N ALA A 106 -33.25 0.31 -9.89
CA ALA A 106 -32.51 -0.19 -11.04
C ALA A 106 -31.12 0.47 -11.15
N ILE A 107 -31.00 1.78 -10.94
CA ILE A 107 -29.70 2.48 -10.96
C ILE A 107 -28.79 1.98 -9.84
N LEU A 108 -29.28 1.89 -8.60
CA LEU A 108 -28.48 1.43 -7.46
C LEU A 108 -28.02 -0.02 -7.63
N THR A 109 -28.90 -0.90 -8.11
CA THR A 109 -28.56 -2.30 -8.38
C THR A 109 -27.59 -2.44 -9.55
N PHE A 110 -27.71 -1.60 -10.57
CA PHE A 110 -26.74 -1.55 -11.67
C PHE A 110 -25.34 -1.11 -11.20
N ILE A 111 -25.25 -0.09 -10.34
CA ILE A 111 -23.97 0.33 -9.74
C ILE A 111 -23.35 -0.81 -8.92
N ALA A 112 -24.16 -1.51 -8.11
CA ALA A 112 -23.71 -2.65 -7.32
C ALA A 112 -23.24 -3.83 -8.20
N LEU A 113 -23.97 -4.11 -9.29
CA LEU A 113 -23.60 -5.12 -10.29
C LEU A 113 -22.26 -4.76 -10.96
N LEU A 114 -22.08 -3.52 -11.41
CA LEU A 114 -20.84 -3.05 -12.02
C LEU A 114 -19.67 -3.17 -11.04
N THR A 115 -19.88 -2.81 -9.77
CA THR A 115 -18.87 -2.92 -8.71
C THR A 115 -18.43 -4.38 -8.51
N GLY A 116 -19.40 -5.30 -8.40
CA GLY A 116 -19.10 -6.72 -8.26
C GLY A 116 -18.39 -7.31 -9.49
N LEU A 117 -18.74 -6.85 -10.69
CA LEU A 117 -18.16 -7.31 -11.95
C LEU A 117 -16.71 -6.84 -12.08
N CYS A 118 -16.44 -5.57 -11.77
CA CYS A 118 -15.09 -5.00 -11.74
C CYS A 118 -14.17 -5.78 -10.78
N GLU A 119 -14.64 -6.10 -9.57
CA GLU A 119 -13.86 -6.89 -8.59
C GLU A 119 -13.53 -8.30 -9.13
N LEU A 120 -14.48 -8.97 -9.79
CA LEU A 120 -14.28 -10.30 -10.35
C LEU A 120 -13.30 -10.29 -11.53
N LEU A 121 -13.47 -9.36 -12.46
CA LEU A 121 -12.59 -9.20 -13.62
C LEU A 121 -11.18 -8.81 -13.19
N PHE A 122 -11.05 -7.85 -12.26
CA PHE A 122 -9.77 -7.42 -11.73
C PHE A 122 -9.02 -8.58 -11.07
N HIS A 123 -9.69 -9.37 -10.23
CA HIS A 123 -9.06 -10.51 -9.57
C HIS A 123 -8.66 -11.61 -10.54
N ARG A 124 -9.48 -11.86 -11.58
CA ARG A 124 -9.14 -12.80 -12.66
C ARG A 124 -7.94 -12.32 -13.47
N ALA A 125 -7.93 -11.05 -13.86
CA ALA A 125 -6.82 -10.44 -14.60
C ALA A 125 -5.50 -10.52 -13.80
N LEU A 126 -5.56 -10.22 -12.50
CA LEU A 126 -4.42 -10.34 -11.60
C LEU A 126 -3.87 -11.77 -11.55
N LYS A 127 -4.74 -12.78 -11.45
CA LYS A 127 -4.35 -14.21 -11.47
C LYS A 127 -3.79 -14.67 -12.80
N MET A 128 -4.20 -14.05 -13.91
CA MET A 128 -3.69 -14.39 -15.25
C MET A 128 -2.33 -13.76 -15.55
N HIS A 129 -1.93 -12.73 -14.80
CA HIS A 129 -0.66 -12.03 -15.02
C HIS A 129 0.54 -12.96 -14.83
N PRO A 130 1.48 -13.06 -15.80
CA PRO A 130 2.59 -14.03 -15.76
C PRO A 130 3.42 -13.97 -14.48
N ALA A 131 3.85 -12.79 -14.05
CA ALA A 131 4.63 -12.64 -12.82
C ALA A 131 3.86 -12.99 -11.54
N MET A 132 2.53 -12.81 -11.51
CA MET A 132 1.72 -13.28 -10.38
C MET A 132 1.59 -14.81 -10.42
N ARG A 133 1.40 -15.40 -11.61
CA ARG A 133 1.34 -16.86 -11.78
C ARG A 133 2.63 -17.54 -11.33
N ASP A 134 3.79 -17.02 -11.75
CA ASP A 134 5.10 -17.50 -11.31
C ASP A 134 5.24 -17.41 -9.79
N LEU A 135 4.88 -16.27 -9.21
CA LEU A 135 4.95 -16.06 -7.77
C LEU A 135 4.03 -17.02 -6.98
N LEU A 136 2.82 -17.29 -7.49
CA LEU A 136 1.89 -18.25 -6.90
C LEU A 136 2.32 -19.71 -7.10
N ALA A 137 2.97 -20.02 -8.22
CA ALA A 137 3.53 -21.36 -8.47
C ALA A 137 4.68 -21.67 -7.51
N LYS A 138 5.60 -20.71 -7.32
CA LYS A 138 6.68 -20.78 -6.33
C LYS A 138 6.14 -20.89 -4.90
N MET A 139 5.07 -20.17 -4.58
CA MET A 139 4.37 -20.32 -3.30
C MET A 139 3.81 -21.74 -3.11
N ALA A 140 3.25 -22.34 -4.16
CA ALA A 140 2.72 -23.70 -4.09
C ALA A 140 3.83 -24.75 -3.87
N GLN A 141 5.04 -24.50 -4.39
CA GLN A 141 6.24 -25.29 -4.08
C GLN A 141 6.68 -25.08 -2.62
N ALA A 142 6.75 -23.83 -2.15
CA ALA A 142 7.05 -23.49 -0.76
C ALA A 142 6.07 -24.13 0.23
N ARG A 143 4.78 -24.27 -0.14
CA ARG A 143 3.79 -25.01 0.67
C ARG A 143 4.15 -26.48 0.88
N ARG A 144 4.88 -27.08 -0.07
CA ARG A 144 5.44 -28.44 0.03
C ARG A 144 6.80 -28.46 0.72
N ARG A 145 7.24 -27.34 1.30
CA ARG A 145 8.56 -27.13 1.91
C ARG A 145 9.73 -27.28 0.93
N ASP A 146 9.47 -27.11 -0.37
CA ASP A 146 10.52 -27.02 -1.38
C ASP A 146 10.89 -25.55 -1.58
N PHE A 147 12.12 -25.20 -1.22
CA PHE A 147 12.69 -23.86 -1.35
C PHE A 147 13.92 -23.82 -2.27
N SER A 148 14.13 -24.87 -3.07
CA SER A 148 15.29 -25.00 -3.97
C SER A 148 15.40 -23.87 -5.00
N PHE A 149 14.28 -23.24 -5.36
CA PHE A 149 14.22 -22.10 -6.26
C PHE A 149 14.64 -20.76 -5.63
N CYS A 150 14.80 -20.71 -4.30
CA CYS A 150 15.18 -19.48 -3.60
C CYS A 150 16.65 -19.13 -3.87
N GLN A 151 16.90 -17.85 -4.14
CA GLN A 151 18.25 -17.32 -4.24
C GLN A 151 18.65 -16.68 -2.90
N PRO A 152 19.85 -16.95 -2.38
CA PRO A 152 20.33 -16.30 -1.17
C PRO A 152 20.51 -14.80 -1.42
N LEU A 153 20.17 -14.00 -0.41
CA LEU A 153 20.39 -12.56 -0.47
C LEU A 153 21.90 -12.28 -0.39
N PRO A 154 22.46 -11.43 -1.27
CA PRO A 154 23.87 -11.09 -1.23
C PRO A 154 24.19 -10.39 0.10
N THR A 155 25.13 -10.95 0.85
CA THR A 155 25.56 -10.50 2.19
C THR A 155 26.44 -9.23 2.13
N THR A 156 26.39 -8.47 1.04
CA THR A 156 27.31 -7.36 0.82
C THR A 156 27.16 -6.30 1.91
N ALA A 157 28.30 -5.99 2.51
CA ALA A 157 28.47 -5.43 3.84
C ALA A 157 27.63 -4.18 4.14
N GLN A 158 27.11 -4.19 5.36
CA GLN A 158 26.30 -3.22 6.11
C GLN A 158 26.87 -1.77 6.17
N THR A 159 28.04 -1.54 5.58
CA THR A 159 28.89 -0.37 5.80
C THR A 159 28.50 0.86 4.98
N LEU A 160 27.67 0.74 3.95
CA LEU A 160 27.41 1.85 3.01
C LEU A 160 26.23 2.76 3.40
N ARG A 161 25.30 2.30 4.26
CA ARG A 161 24.09 3.06 4.63
C ARG A 161 24.22 3.87 5.92
N GLN A 162 25.28 3.69 6.71
CA GLN A 162 25.34 4.30 8.05
C GLN A 162 25.77 5.78 8.06
N SER A 163 26.41 6.26 6.99
CA SER A 163 26.76 7.66 6.84
C SER A 163 25.78 8.33 5.88
N ALA A 164 24.85 9.12 6.43
CA ALA A 164 24.08 10.05 5.63
C ALA A 164 25.08 11.00 4.96
N LYS A 165 25.18 10.96 3.63
CA LYS A 165 26.00 11.97 2.93
C LYS A 165 25.50 13.35 3.36
N PRO A 166 26.38 14.24 3.86
CA PRO A 166 25.96 15.56 4.27
C PRO A 166 25.31 16.25 3.07
N PHE A 167 24.12 16.82 3.29
CA PHE A 167 23.43 17.56 2.26
C PHE A 167 24.23 18.83 1.97
N THR A 168 24.88 18.89 0.80
CA THR A 168 25.84 19.94 0.44
C THR A 168 25.25 21.05 -0.41
N GLN A 169 23.99 20.94 -0.83
CA GLN A 169 23.38 21.90 -1.75
C GLN A 169 22.80 23.11 -1.00
N ALA A 170 23.08 24.31 -1.51
CA ALA A 170 22.46 25.53 -1.00
C ALA A 170 20.96 25.55 -1.32
N LEU A 171 20.13 25.76 -0.30
CA LEU A 171 18.68 25.89 -0.45
C LEU A 171 18.25 27.35 -0.27
N PRO A 172 17.17 27.78 -0.95
CA PRO A 172 16.53 29.06 -0.66
C PRO A 172 16.17 29.20 0.83
N GLU A 173 16.20 30.42 1.37
CA GLU A 173 15.97 30.70 2.80
C GLU A 173 14.65 30.15 3.35
N ARG A 174 13.63 30.01 2.50
CA ARG A 174 12.33 29.44 2.88
C ARG A 174 12.40 27.97 3.30
N TYR A 175 13.46 27.26 2.93
CA TYR A 175 13.68 25.87 3.27
C TYR A 175 14.83 25.70 4.28
N ALA A 176 14.78 24.60 5.00
CA ALA A 176 15.86 24.15 5.87
C ALA A 176 16.06 22.64 5.67
N VAL A 177 17.29 22.20 5.89
CA VAL A 177 17.63 20.78 5.95
C VAL A 177 17.78 20.38 7.40
N ARG A 178 17.25 19.21 7.74
CA ARG A 178 17.53 18.55 9.01
C ARG A 178 17.94 17.12 8.76
N THR A 179 19.00 16.70 9.43
CA THR A 179 19.44 15.31 9.46
C THR A 179 19.39 14.85 10.90
N GLY A 180 18.71 13.74 11.18
CA GLY A 180 18.53 13.29 12.55
C GLY A 180 17.84 11.94 12.64
N LYS A 181 17.60 11.50 13.87
CA LYS A 181 16.91 10.25 14.16
C LYS A 181 15.47 10.54 14.55
N ILE A 182 14.54 9.73 14.04
CA ILE A 182 13.14 9.83 14.44
C ILE A 182 12.98 9.32 15.87
N SER A 183 12.55 10.19 16.78
CA SER A 183 12.27 9.83 18.17
C SER A 183 10.79 9.48 18.40
N ASN A 184 9.89 10.13 17.66
CA ASN A 184 8.46 9.91 17.80
C ASN A 184 7.74 10.06 16.45
N ILE A 185 6.65 9.30 16.27
CA ILE A 185 5.83 9.28 15.06
C ILE A 185 4.35 9.29 15.45
N ILE A 186 3.60 10.22 14.84
CA ILE A 186 2.15 10.31 14.97
C ILE A 186 1.54 10.19 13.57
N PHE A 187 0.78 9.13 13.32
CA PHE A 187 0.07 8.94 12.07
C PHE A 187 -1.34 9.53 12.16
N LYS A 188 -1.76 10.28 11.13
CA LYS A 188 -3.11 10.82 10.99
C LYS A 188 -3.66 10.58 9.59
N LYS A 189 -4.93 10.20 9.53
CA LYS A 189 -5.72 10.12 8.29
C LYS A 189 -6.81 11.18 8.33
N TRP A 190 -7.03 11.88 7.22
CA TRP A 190 -8.13 12.83 7.07
C TRP A 190 -8.64 12.87 5.63
N PHE A 191 -9.76 13.54 5.44
CA PHE A 191 -10.38 13.74 4.14
C PHE A 191 -10.53 15.23 3.87
N ALA A 192 -10.13 15.70 2.69
CA ALA A 192 -10.20 17.12 2.33
C ALA A 192 -10.42 17.33 0.83
N GLY A 193 -10.97 18.50 0.47
CA GLY A 193 -11.20 18.94 -0.91
C GLY A 193 -12.55 18.52 -1.50
N ASN A 194 -12.84 19.05 -2.70
CA ASN A 194 -13.98 18.66 -3.54
C ASN A 194 -13.48 18.35 -4.96
N PRO A 195 -13.56 17.10 -5.46
CA PRO A 195 -14.09 15.91 -4.78
C PRO A 195 -13.26 15.54 -3.54
N THR A 196 -13.90 14.89 -2.56
CA THR A 196 -13.26 14.49 -1.30
C THR A 196 -12.12 13.51 -1.56
N ARG A 197 -10.91 13.87 -1.10
CA ARG A 197 -9.70 13.07 -1.24
C ARG A 197 -9.21 12.61 0.12
N GLU A 198 -8.73 11.37 0.18
CA GLU A 198 -8.09 10.83 1.38
C GLU A 198 -6.63 11.28 1.44
N TYR A 199 -6.22 11.79 2.60
CA TYR A 199 -4.84 12.17 2.88
C TYR A 199 -4.35 11.40 4.09
N HIS A 200 -3.10 10.95 3.99
CA HIS A 200 -2.35 10.36 5.09
C HIS A 200 -1.21 11.31 5.44
N GLY A 201 -0.92 11.43 6.72
CA GLY A 201 0.15 12.27 7.21
C GLY A 201 0.80 11.67 8.44
N VAL A 202 2.06 12.04 8.60
CA VAL A 202 2.94 11.58 9.64
C VAL A 202 3.56 12.83 10.25
N GLY A 203 3.24 13.08 11.51
CA GLY A 203 4.01 13.97 12.37
C GLY A 203 5.23 13.22 12.86
N ILE A 204 6.41 13.77 12.62
CA ILE A 204 7.70 13.16 12.95
C ILE A 204 8.41 14.10 13.91
N GLN A 205 8.87 13.59 15.04
CA GLN A 205 9.81 14.33 15.88
C GLN A 205 11.22 13.91 15.47
N CYS A 206 11.94 14.82 14.83
CA CYS A 206 13.34 14.64 14.44
C CYS A 206 14.21 15.46 15.39
N ASP A 207 14.85 14.76 16.32
CA ASP A 207 15.55 15.33 17.47
C ASP A 207 14.63 16.26 18.29
N THR A 208 14.70 17.58 18.06
CA THR A 208 13.92 18.62 18.77
C THR A 208 12.81 19.27 17.94
N ALA A 209 12.75 19.08 16.61
CA ALA A 209 11.72 19.72 15.79
C ALA A 209 10.58 18.76 15.44
N PRO A 210 9.32 19.18 15.60
CA PRO A 210 8.19 18.53 14.97
C PRO A 210 8.17 18.87 13.48
N LEU A 211 8.12 17.85 12.63
CA LEU A 211 8.02 17.93 11.18
C LEU A 211 6.74 17.23 10.73
N ALA A 212 6.07 17.77 9.71
CA ALA A 212 4.87 17.18 9.15
C ALA A 212 5.12 16.73 7.72
N PHE A 213 4.94 15.43 7.47
CA PHE A 213 4.99 14.87 6.12
C PHE A 213 3.64 14.27 5.75
N PHE A 214 3.10 14.61 4.58
CA PHE A 214 1.80 14.11 4.15
C PHE A 214 1.74 13.84 2.66
N TRP A 215 0.86 12.91 2.29
CA TRP A 215 0.64 12.50 0.91
C TRP A 215 -0.85 12.20 0.67
N GLN A 216 -1.28 12.38 -0.57
CA GLN A 216 -2.62 11.96 -0.96
C GLN A 216 -2.64 10.44 -1.17
N ASN A 217 -3.63 9.78 -0.55
CA ASN A 217 -3.94 8.40 -0.88
C ASN A 217 -4.97 8.39 -2.03
N GLY A 218 -4.64 7.74 -3.13
CA GLY A 218 -5.47 7.73 -4.33
C GLY A 218 -5.51 6.36 -4.99
N PHE A 219 -6.60 6.09 -5.72
CA PHE A 219 -6.84 4.84 -6.44
C PHE A 219 -5.64 4.44 -7.32
N ALA A 220 -5.09 5.40 -8.06
CA ALA A 220 -3.97 5.16 -8.99
C ALA A 220 -2.62 4.85 -8.33
N ASN A 221 -2.42 5.18 -7.04
CA ASN A 221 -1.11 5.04 -6.38
C ASN A 221 -1.11 3.89 -5.36
N PHE A 222 -2.05 3.86 -4.41
CA PHE A 222 -2.11 2.85 -3.34
C PHE A 222 -3.51 2.30 -3.07
N GLY A 223 -4.49 2.59 -3.94
CA GLY A 223 -5.84 2.03 -3.84
C GLY A 223 -6.03 0.73 -4.64
N LEU A 224 -5.10 0.41 -5.55
CA LEU A 224 -5.07 -0.85 -6.30
C LEU A 224 -4.30 -1.94 -5.54
N HIS A 225 -4.44 -3.19 -5.97
CA HIS A 225 -3.69 -4.32 -5.42
C HIS A 225 -2.18 -4.04 -5.44
N PRO A 226 -1.39 -4.39 -4.39
CA PRO A 226 0.02 -4.03 -4.27
C PRO A 226 0.92 -4.53 -5.41
N PHE A 227 0.44 -5.54 -6.12
CA PHE A 227 1.07 -5.97 -7.36
C PHE A 227 1.20 -4.84 -8.41
N PHE A 228 0.35 -3.82 -8.40
CA PHE A 228 0.44 -2.70 -9.35
C PHE A 228 1.25 -1.51 -8.81
N TYR A 229 1.83 -1.63 -7.62
CA TYR A 229 2.66 -0.57 -7.07
C TYR A 229 3.92 -0.41 -7.92
N ARG A 230 4.19 0.84 -8.33
CA ARG A 230 5.47 1.23 -8.94
C ARG A 230 6.52 1.60 -7.89
N ARG A 231 6.04 2.06 -6.72
CA ARG A 231 6.84 2.43 -5.54
C ARG A 231 6.07 2.03 -4.29
N GLN A 232 6.77 1.76 -3.19
CA GLN A 232 6.12 1.51 -1.92
C GLN A 232 5.39 2.75 -1.40
N PRO A 233 4.31 2.58 -0.62
CA PRO A 233 3.73 3.69 0.13
C PRO A 233 4.77 4.27 1.11
N PRO A 234 4.69 5.57 1.44
CA PRO A 234 5.60 6.15 2.42
C PRO A 234 5.51 5.42 3.77
N PHE A 235 6.67 5.01 4.27
CA PHE A 235 6.81 4.29 5.54
C PHE A 235 8.01 4.86 6.29
N LEU A 236 7.80 5.17 7.57
CA LEU A 236 8.82 5.68 8.48
C LEU A 236 8.63 4.98 9.82
N ALA A 237 9.74 4.55 10.41
CA ALA A 237 9.75 3.91 11.72
C ALA A 237 10.49 4.76 12.76
N ILE A 238 10.11 4.59 14.02
CA ILE A 238 10.86 5.17 15.13
C ILE A 238 12.28 4.59 15.08
N GLY A 239 13.25 5.48 15.17
CA GLY A 239 14.67 5.14 15.11
C GLY A 239 15.29 5.21 13.71
N ASP A 240 14.50 5.46 12.67
CA ASP A 240 15.04 5.72 11.34
C ASP A 240 15.89 6.98 11.32
N ARG A 241 17.00 6.94 10.58
CA ARG A 241 17.81 8.11 10.27
C ARG A 241 17.29 8.74 8.99
N ILE A 242 16.95 10.03 9.05
CA ILE A 242 16.36 10.73 7.91
C ILE A 242 17.13 12.02 7.60
N VAL A 243 17.12 12.38 6.32
CA VAL A 243 17.51 13.70 5.82
C VAL A 243 16.24 14.32 5.25
N VAL A 244 15.84 15.46 5.78
CA VAL A 244 14.56 16.10 5.46
C VAL A 244 14.78 17.53 5.01
N VAL A 245 14.16 17.89 3.90
CA VAL A 245 14.01 19.28 3.45
C VAL A 245 12.60 19.72 3.80
N TYR A 246 12.48 20.74 4.64
CA TYR A 246 11.20 21.24 5.12
C TYR A 246 11.08 22.76 4.95
N GLN A 247 9.86 23.25 4.87
CA GLN A 247 9.56 24.67 4.81
C GLN A 247 9.57 25.26 6.23
N ARG A 248 10.36 26.32 6.46
CA ARG A 248 10.57 26.89 7.80
C ARG A 248 9.29 27.42 8.46
N LYS A 249 8.35 27.93 7.65
CA LYS A 249 7.12 28.57 8.14
C LYS A 249 6.21 27.60 8.92
N ASP A 250 6.00 26.42 8.35
CA ASP A 250 4.95 25.48 8.80
C ASP A 250 5.52 24.09 9.15
N ASN A 251 6.86 23.95 9.15
CA ASN A 251 7.57 22.68 9.32
C ASN A 251 7.12 21.57 8.35
N ASP A 252 6.64 21.98 7.18
CA ASP A 252 6.08 21.12 6.15
C ASP A 252 7.18 20.49 5.29
N VAL A 253 7.27 19.17 5.32
CA VAL A 253 8.30 18.39 4.63
C VAL A 253 8.05 18.37 3.13
N GLN A 254 9.00 18.86 2.35
CA GLN A 254 8.94 18.86 0.88
C GLN A 254 9.65 17.65 0.26
N ALA A 255 10.77 17.23 0.86
CA ALA A 255 11.51 16.06 0.46
C ALA A 255 12.05 15.35 1.71
N LEU A 256 12.03 14.02 1.68
CA LEU A 256 12.51 13.17 2.75
C LEU A 256 13.33 12.03 2.14
N TYR A 257 14.53 11.84 2.65
CA TYR A 257 15.36 10.68 2.35
C TYR A 257 15.54 9.89 3.64
N ASN A 258 15.03 8.66 3.66
CA ASN A 258 15.26 7.73 4.75
C ASN A 258 16.55 6.97 4.48
N VAL A 259 17.54 7.20 5.33
CA VAL A 259 18.89 6.65 5.22
C VAL A 259 18.90 5.18 5.62
N SER A 260 18.01 4.77 6.53
CA SER A 260 17.89 3.39 7.00
C SER A 260 17.48 2.44 5.87
N ASP A 261 16.45 2.81 5.11
CA ASP A 261 15.90 1.99 4.03
C ASP A 261 16.35 2.45 2.62
N GLY A 262 17.05 3.57 2.52
CA GLY A 262 17.57 4.13 1.26
C GLY A 262 16.47 4.76 0.39
N CYS A 263 15.29 5.03 0.94
CA CYS A 263 14.14 5.48 0.15
C CYS A 263 13.99 7.00 0.17
N ALA A 264 13.70 7.56 -1.01
CA ALA A 264 13.43 8.99 -1.18
C ALA A 264 11.95 9.23 -1.48
N PHE A 265 11.37 10.19 -0.76
CA PHE A 265 10.00 10.65 -0.89
C PHE A 265 10.02 12.14 -1.23
N LEU A 266 9.31 12.51 -2.30
CA LEU A 266 9.19 13.88 -2.74
C LEU A 266 7.71 14.23 -2.84
N LYS A 267 7.31 15.31 -2.16
CA LYS A 267 5.91 15.71 -1.96
C LYS A 267 5.16 16.05 -3.26
N ASN A 268 5.87 16.46 -4.30
CA ASN A 268 5.31 16.80 -5.61
C ASN A 268 5.59 15.74 -6.69
N HIS A 269 5.99 14.52 -6.29
CA HIS A 269 6.24 13.46 -7.26
C HIS A 269 4.91 12.91 -7.81
N PRO A 270 4.78 12.57 -9.11
CA PRO A 270 3.55 11.99 -9.67
C PRO A 270 3.05 10.73 -8.94
N CYS A 271 3.96 9.93 -8.40
CA CYS A 271 3.65 8.75 -7.57
C CYS A 271 3.38 9.04 -6.09
N TYR A 272 3.61 10.27 -5.63
CA TYR A 272 3.28 10.78 -4.28
C TYR A 272 2.65 12.17 -4.39
N PRO A 273 1.53 12.34 -5.10
CA PRO A 273 1.01 13.65 -5.39
C PRO A 273 0.49 14.30 -4.11
N VAL A 274 0.99 15.48 -3.79
CA VAL A 274 0.28 16.44 -2.95
C VAL A 274 -0.22 17.56 -3.85
N THR A 275 -1.45 17.42 -4.32
CA THR A 275 -2.16 18.56 -4.92
C THR A 275 -3.01 19.21 -3.85
N GLY A 276 -2.49 20.27 -3.23
CA GLY A 276 -3.27 21.15 -2.37
C GLY A 276 -2.45 21.74 -1.23
N LYS A 277 -2.35 23.07 -1.21
CA LYS A 277 -2.06 23.81 0.03
C LYS A 277 -3.17 23.49 1.02
N CYS A 278 -2.85 22.87 2.15
CA CYS A 278 -3.70 22.95 3.32
C CYS A 278 -3.66 24.41 3.79
N ARG A 279 -4.79 25.13 3.66
CA ARG A 279 -5.08 26.26 4.53
C ARG A 279 -5.64 25.73 5.82
#